data_AF-A0A943V237-F1
#
_entry.id   AF-A0A943V237-F1
#
_cell.length_a   1.000
_cell.length_b   1.000
_cell.length_c   1.000
_cell.angle_alpha   90.00
_cell.angle_beta   90.00
_cell.angle_gamma   90.00
#
_symmetry.space_group_name_H-M   'P 1'
#
loop_
_entity.id
_entity.type
_entity.pdbx_description
1 polymer ?
#
loop_
_entity_poly.entity_id
_entity_poly.type
_entity_poly.pdbx_seq_one_letter_code
_entity_poly.pdbx_strand_id
1 'polypeptide(L)'
;KRCARAVVAGIGMALAAILVFVAADETGYERVGDSVGFMLIAAAVWVFVNAGMLHSRMNLSEYNQNAIDELELEDIANAAIDEQRKKALLAAHGIKTRKQRLTGNLCGIIMIAASIVGLVMLFWPLAQGIDPDDVDWTGNLFWMAWVVGGLCCGIVALAVNAFVEDE
;
A
#
# COMPACT_ATOMS: atom_id res chain seq x y z
N LYS A 1 13.30 -3.31 -16.79
CA LYS A 1 14.63 -3.56 -16.15
C LYS A 1 15.04 -2.55 -15.07
N ARG A 2 14.70 -1.25 -15.17
CA ARG A 2 15.00 -0.26 -14.10
C ARG A 2 14.17 -0.50 -12.82
N CYS A 3 12.87 -0.78 -12.96
CA CYS A 3 11.98 -1.05 -11.82
C CYS A 3 12.36 -2.32 -11.05
N ALA A 4 12.64 -3.43 -11.74
CA ALA A 4 13.10 -4.67 -11.09
C ALA A 4 14.39 -4.47 -10.27
N ARG A 5 15.35 -3.68 -10.78
CA ARG A 5 16.58 -3.34 -10.04
C ARG A 5 16.30 -2.47 -8.81
N ALA A 6 15.36 -1.53 -8.91
CA ALA A 6 14.97 -0.70 -7.78
C ALA A 6 14.25 -1.50 -6.68
N VAL A 7 13.40 -2.47 -7.06
CA VAL A 7 12.75 -3.38 -6.10
C VAL A 7 13.78 -4.24 -5.38
N VAL A 8 14.72 -4.85 -6.12
CA VAL A 8 15.79 -5.65 -5.52
C VAL A 8 16.68 -4.80 -4.61
N ALA A 9 17.00 -3.56 -4.99
CA ALA A 9 17.76 -2.65 -4.15
C ALA A 9 16.99 -2.25 -2.87
N GLY A 10 15.69 -1.98 -2.98
CA GLY A 10 14.80 -1.69 -1.84
C GLY A 10 14.76 -2.85 -0.84
N ILE A 11 14.56 -4.08 -1.33
CA ILE A 11 14.57 -5.30 -0.51
C ILE A 11 15.95 -5.48 0.15
N GLY A 12 17.03 -5.30 -0.61
CA GLY A 12 18.39 -5.40 -0.07
C GLY A 12 18.66 -4.41 1.07
N MET A 13 18.21 -3.16 0.95
CA MET A 13 18.34 -2.16 2.02
C MET A 13 17.48 -2.49 3.25
N ALA A 14 16.27 -3.02 3.07
CA ALA A 14 15.43 -3.46 4.18
C ALA A 14 16.07 -4.64 4.94
N LEU A 15 16.64 -5.61 4.23
CA LEU A 15 17.38 -6.72 4.84
C LEU A 15 18.66 -6.22 5.56
N ALA A 16 19.36 -5.26 4.97
CA ALA A 16 20.51 -4.63 5.62
C ALA A 16 20.12 -3.90 6.91
N ALA A 17 18.95 -3.24 6.95
CA ALA A 17 18.45 -2.62 8.17
C ALA A 17 18.20 -3.66 9.29
N ILE A 18 17.62 -4.81 8.95
CA ILE A 18 17.42 -5.91 9.90
C ILE A 18 18.76 -6.42 10.44
N LEU A 19 19.77 -6.56 9.58
CA LEU A 19 21.12 -6.95 10.02
C LEU A 19 21.75 -5.93 10.97
N VAL A 20 21.51 -4.63 10.73
CA VAL A 20 22.00 -3.57 11.61
C VAL A 20 21.32 -3.63 12.99
N PHE A 21 20.00 -3.85 13.05
CA PHE A 21 19.30 -4.01 14.32
C PHE A 21 19.86 -5.20 15.10
N VAL A 22 19.98 -6.37 14.48
CA VAL A 22 20.51 -7.58 15.14
C VAL A 22 21.97 -7.44 15.55
N ALA A 23 22.80 -6.76 14.77
CA ALA A 23 24.22 -6.61 15.08
C ALA A 23 24.51 -5.56 16.16
N ALA A 24 23.61 -4.58 16.33
CA ALA A 24 23.72 -3.55 17.36
C ALA A 24 22.99 -3.90 18.67
N ASP A 25 22.12 -4.92 18.62
CA ASP A 25 21.36 -5.41 19.77
C ASP A 25 22.29 -5.82 20.93
N GLU A 26 21.94 -5.41 22.15
CA GLU A 26 22.71 -5.59 23.38
C GLU A 26 24.17 -5.07 23.35
N THR A 27 24.53 -4.22 22.38
CA THR A 27 25.86 -3.59 22.31
C THR A 27 25.84 -2.15 22.83
N GLY A 28 27.01 -1.59 23.18
CA GLY A 28 27.13 -0.16 23.52
C GLY A 28 26.77 0.82 22.38
N TYR A 29 26.40 0.32 21.20
CA TYR A 29 26.01 1.08 20.02
C TYR A 29 24.52 0.93 19.66
N GLU A 30 23.70 0.30 20.50
CA GLU A 30 22.26 0.04 20.26
C GLU A 30 21.52 1.26 19.69
N ARG A 31 21.59 2.41 20.37
CA ARG A 31 20.93 3.66 19.92
C ARG A 31 21.39 4.15 18.54
N VAL A 32 22.67 3.93 18.20
CA VAL A 32 23.24 4.29 16.89
C VAL A 32 22.77 3.28 15.85
N GLY A 33 22.80 1.98 16.18
CA GLY A 33 22.26 0.91 15.36
C GLY A 33 20.81 1.14 14.97
N ASP A 34 19.97 1.47 15.94
CA ASP A 34 18.55 1.76 15.71
C ASP A 34 18.35 2.91 14.74
N SER A 35 19.08 4.02 14.96
CA SER A 35 18.98 5.20 14.10
C SER A 35 19.39 4.91 12.65
N VAL A 36 20.45 4.12 12.46
CA VAL A 36 20.93 3.71 11.14
C VAL A 36 19.94 2.74 10.49
N GLY A 37 19.40 1.79 11.26
CA GLY A 37 18.39 0.84 10.80
C GLY A 37 17.12 1.55 10.29
N PHE A 38 16.60 2.52 11.05
CA PHE A 38 15.45 3.32 10.61
C PHE A 38 15.77 4.17 9.37
N MET A 39 16.98 4.73 9.26
CA MET A 39 17.40 5.49 8.07
C MET A 39 17.45 4.59 6.82
N LEU A 40 17.91 3.35 6.95
CA LEU A 40 17.93 2.37 5.85
C LEU A 40 16.51 1.96 5.44
N ILE A 41 15.59 1.76 6.39
CA ILE A 41 14.17 1.50 6.08
C ILE A 41 13.56 2.70 5.35
N ALA A 42 13.80 3.92 5.81
CA ALA A 42 13.31 5.13 5.15
C ALA A 42 13.83 5.24 3.70
N ALA A 43 15.11 4.95 3.47
CA ALA A 43 15.70 4.90 2.14
C ALA A 43 15.09 3.80 1.26
N ALA A 44 14.83 2.61 1.82
CA ALA A 44 14.17 1.51 1.13
C ALA A 44 12.75 1.90 0.67
N VAL A 45 11.95 2.48 1.58
CA VAL A 45 10.60 2.98 1.27
C VAL A 45 10.65 4.06 0.18
N TRP A 46 11.59 5.01 0.27
CA TRP A 46 11.77 6.03 -0.75
C TRP A 46 12.06 5.42 -2.14
N VAL A 47 12.93 4.40 -2.21
CA VAL A 47 13.21 3.70 -3.47
C VAL A 47 11.97 2.99 -4.01
N PHE A 48 11.18 2.33 -3.17
CA PHE A 48 9.93 1.69 -3.60
C PHE A 48 8.93 2.70 -4.16
N VAL A 49 8.66 3.78 -3.43
CA VAL A 49 7.71 4.81 -3.85
C VAL A 49 8.19 5.50 -5.13
N ASN A 50 9.46 5.92 -5.18
CA ASN A 50 10.02 6.57 -6.36
C ASN A 50 10.01 5.64 -7.58
N ALA A 51 10.38 4.37 -7.41
CA ALA A 51 10.33 3.39 -8.50
C ALA A 51 8.91 3.08 -8.96
N GLY A 52 7.94 3.00 -8.03
CA GLY A 52 6.52 2.82 -8.34
C GLY A 52 5.96 4.01 -9.13
N MET A 53 6.21 5.23 -8.66
CA MET A 53 5.81 6.47 -9.34
C MET A 53 6.43 6.58 -10.73
N LEU A 54 7.72 6.26 -10.86
CA LEU A 54 8.41 6.28 -12.16
C LEU A 54 7.90 5.17 -13.10
N HIS A 55 7.51 4.01 -12.55
CA HIS A 55 6.94 2.91 -13.34
C HIS A 55 5.56 3.29 -13.89
N SER A 56 4.69 3.86 -13.06
CA SER A 56 3.36 4.35 -13.47
C SER A 56 3.44 5.34 -14.64
N ARG A 57 4.45 6.22 -14.64
CA ARG A 57 4.68 7.17 -15.75
C ARG A 57 5.24 6.54 -17.04
N MET A 58 5.87 5.38 -16.97
CA MET A 58 6.48 4.72 -18.13
C MET A 58 5.61 3.62 -18.75
N ASN A 59 4.55 3.18 -18.08
CA ASN A 59 3.61 2.21 -18.63
C ASN A 59 2.63 2.90 -19.60
N LEU A 60 3.12 3.32 -20.76
CA LEU A 60 2.34 4.02 -21.79
C LEU A 60 1.12 3.22 -22.29
N SER A 61 1.16 1.88 -22.26
CA SER A 61 -0.01 1.06 -22.62
C SER A 61 -1.11 1.16 -21.57
N GLU A 62 -0.77 1.10 -20.29
CA GLU A 62 -1.74 1.25 -19.18
C GLU A 62 -2.13 2.71 -18.98
N TYR A 63 -1.21 3.67 -19.21
CA TYR A 63 -1.50 5.09 -19.19
C TYR A 63 -2.38 5.52 -20.37
N ASN A 64 -2.18 4.98 -21.59
CA ASN A 64 -3.11 5.26 -22.69
C ASN A 64 -4.47 4.61 -22.45
N GLN A 65 -4.52 3.44 -21.80
CA GLN A 65 -5.79 2.82 -21.40
C GLN A 65 -6.47 3.63 -20.29
N ASN A 66 -5.71 4.06 -19.28
CA ASN A 66 -6.19 4.87 -18.16
C ASN A 66 -6.53 6.30 -18.59
N ALA A 67 -5.84 6.90 -19.56
CA ALA A 67 -6.17 8.22 -20.12
C ALA A 67 -7.41 8.15 -21.03
N ILE A 68 -7.66 6.99 -21.66
CA ILE A 68 -8.96 6.71 -22.27
C ILE A 68 -10.03 6.48 -21.18
N ASP A 69 -9.66 5.90 -20.04
CA ASP A 69 -10.55 5.72 -18.88
C ASP A 69 -10.71 6.98 -18.00
N GLU A 70 -9.93 8.05 -18.21
CA GLU A 70 -9.98 9.32 -17.46
C GLU A 70 -10.52 10.46 -18.33
N LEU A 71 -10.88 10.16 -19.59
CA LEU A 71 -11.78 11.02 -20.38
C LEU A 71 -13.02 11.27 -19.54
N GLU A 72 -13.29 12.54 -19.26
CA GLU A 72 -14.52 12.93 -18.57
C GLU A 72 -15.70 12.41 -19.39
N LEU A 73 -16.81 12.08 -18.70
CA LEU A 73 -18.05 11.63 -19.34
C LEU A 73 -18.47 12.58 -20.48
N GLU A 74 -18.13 13.87 -20.35
CA GLU A 74 -18.29 14.92 -21.36
C GLU A 74 -17.39 14.76 -22.59
N ASP A 75 -16.13 14.33 -22.46
CA ASP A 75 -15.25 14.12 -23.60
C ASP A 75 -15.59 12.83 -24.37
N ILE A 76 -16.02 11.76 -23.68
CA ILE A 76 -16.58 10.57 -24.34
C ILE A 76 -17.91 10.94 -25.03
N ALA A 77 -18.70 11.84 -24.41
CA ALA A 77 -19.94 12.35 -24.99
C ALA A 77 -19.71 13.25 -26.22
N ASN A 78 -18.62 14.01 -26.24
CA ASN A 78 -18.27 14.95 -27.32
C ASN A 78 -17.37 14.33 -28.40
N ALA A 79 -16.78 13.17 -28.16
CA ALA A 79 -15.95 12.49 -29.16
C ALA A 79 -16.78 12.10 -30.39
N ALA A 80 -16.29 12.43 -31.58
CA ALA A 80 -16.89 12.10 -32.87
C ALA A 80 -16.67 10.62 -33.23
N ILE A 81 -17.27 9.72 -32.43
CA ILE A 81 -17.21 8.26 -32.59
C ILE A 81 -18.63 7.75 -32.87
N ASP A 82 -18.72 6.62 -33.56
CA ASP A 82 -19.97 5.91 -33.79
C ASP A 82 -20.76 5.66 -32.48
N GLU A 83 -22.06 5.92 -32.51
CA GLU A 83 -22.96 5.91 -31.34
C GLU A 83 -23.00 4.54 -30.64
N GLN A 84 -22.74 3.44 -31.35
CA GLN A 84 -22.64 2.11 -30.74
C GLN A 84 -21.35 1.94 -29.93
N ARG A 85 -20.20 2.42 -30.45
CA ARG A 85 -18.91 2.34 -29.74
C ARG A 85 -18.90 3.23 -28.51
N LYS A 86 -19.55 4.39 -28.60
CA LYS A 86 -19.71 5.33 -27.49
C LYS A 86 -20.44 4.70 -26.30
N LYS A 87 -21.56 4.01 -26.54
CA LYS A 87 -22.31 3.31 -25.49
C LYS A 87 -21.49 2.18 -24.84
N ALA A 88 -20.74 1.43 -25.64
CA ALA A 88 -19.86 0.37 -25.13
C ALA A 88 -18.73 0.93 -24.23
N LEU A 89 -18.14 2.07 -24.62
CA LEU A 89 -17.11 2.75 -23.81
C LEU A 89 -17.67 3.30 -22.51
N LEU A 90 -18.86 3.89 -22.52
CA LEU A 90 -19.53 4.41 -21.32
C LEU A 90 -19.87 3.29 -20.32
N ALA A 91 -20.34 2.13 -20.80
CA ALA A 91 -20.60 0.97 -19.96
C ALA A 91 -19.31 0.42 -19.32
N ALA A 92 -18.27 0.22 -20.14
CA ALA A 92 -16.97 -0.25 -19.67
C ALA A 92 -16.32 0.69 -18.63
N HIS A 93 -16.45 2.01 -18.84
CA HIS A 93 -15.98 3.01 -17.90
C HIS A 93 -16.74 2.93 -16.57
N GLY A 94 -18.08 2.85 -16.61
CA GLY A 94 -18.91 2.73 -15.40
C GLY A 94 -18.57 1.52 -14.52
N ILE A 95 -18.26 0.37 -15.14
CA ILE A 95 -17.86 -0.85 -14.44
C ILE A 95 -16.51 -0.67 -13.73
N LYS A 96 -15.50 -0.11 -14.41
CA LYS A 96 -14.17 0.12 -13.82
C LYS A 96 -14.21 1.10 -12.66
N THR A 97 -14.88 2.23 -12.81
CA THR A 97 -15.04 3.22 -11.74
C THR A 97 -15.75 2.60 -10.52
N ARG A 98 -16.73 1.71 -10.76
CA ARG A 98 -17.40 0.95 -9.69
C ARG A 98 -16.40 0.03 -8.97
N LYS A 99 -15.62 -0.78 -9.69
CA LYS A 99 -14.60 -1.68 -9.11
C LYS A 99 -13.56 -0.92 -8.30
N GLN A 100 -13.07 0.21 -8.82
CA GLN A 100 -12.12 1.08 -8.10
C GLN A 100 -12.74 1.68 -6.84
N ARG A 101 -13.97 2.21 -6.90
CA ARG A 101 -14.68 2.74 -5.72
C ARG A 101 -14.92 1.67 -4.66
N LEU A 102 -15.35 0.47 -5.06
CA LEU A 102 -15.55 -0.65 -4.14
C LEU A 102 -14.24 -1.06 -3.47
N THR A 103 -13.18 -1.22 -4.25
CA THR A 103 -11.85 -1.57 -3.73
C THR A 103 -11.33 -0.50 -2.78
N GLY A 104 -11.43 0.77 -3.15
CA GLY A 104 -11.00 1.90 -2.33
C GLY A 104 -11.77 1.99 -1.01
N ASN A 105 -13.10 1.89 -1.06
CA ASN A 105 -13.95 1.95 0.13
C ASN A 105 -13.69 0.77 1.08
N LEU A 106 -13.64 -0.45 0.56
CA LEU A 106 -13.40 -1.64 1.38
C LEU A 106 -12.00 -1.65 1.98
N CYS A 107 -10.97 -1.31 1.19
CA CYS A 107 -9.61 -1.18 1.68
C CYS A 107 -9.53 -0.10 2.77
N GLY A 108 -10.18 1.05 2.57
CA GLY A 108 -10.25 2.12 3.57
C GLY A 108 -10.85 1.64 4.90
N ILE A 109 -11.98 0.91 4.85
CA ILE A 109 -12.62 0.35 6.05
C ILE A 109 -11.67 -0.62 6.77
N ILE A 110 -11.04 -1.54 6.03
CA ILE A 110 -10.12 -2.54 6.59
C ILE A 110 -8.92 -1.86 7.25
N MET A 111 -8.33 -0.86 6.60
CA MET A 111 -7.17 -0.14 7.12
C MET A 111 -7.51 0.68 8.37
N ILE A 112 -8.69 1.30 8.40
CA ILE A 112 -9.17 2.02 9.59
C ILE A 112 -9.39 1.03 10.75
N ALA A 113 -10.06 -0.10 10.50
CA ALA A 113 -10.30 -1.11 11.52
C ALA A 113 -8.98 -1.69 12.08
N ALA A 114 -8.05 -2.06 11.19
CA ALA A 114 -6.72 -2.53 11.57
C ALA A 114 -5.95 -1.49 12.39
N SER A 115 -6.06 -0.20 12.04
CA SER A 115 -5.43 0.89 12.78
C SER A 115 -6.01 1.06 14.18
N ILE A 116 -7.34 0.98 14.31
CA ILE A 116 -8.01 1.03 15.62
C ILE A 116 -7.52 -0.13 16.50
N VAL A 117 -7.50 -1.35 15.97
CA VAL A 117 -7.02 -2.53 16.72
C VAL A 117 -5.57 -2.37 17.15
N GLY A 118 -4.68 -1.95 16.23
CA GLY A 118 -3.27 -1.73 16.54
C GLY A 118 -3.05 -0.66 17.62
N LEU A 119 -3.78 0.45 17.55
CA LEU A 119 -3.70 1.51 18.55
C LEU A 119 -4.27 1.07 19.91
N VAL A 120 -5.39 0.33 19.92
CA VAL A 120 -5.95 -0.21 21.16
C VAL A 120 -4.93 -1.16 21.81
N MET A 121 -4.35 -2.12 21.10
CA MET A 121 -3.33 -3.02 21.66
C MET A 121 -2.08 -2.27 22.13
N LEU A 122 -1.64 -1.24 21.39
CA LEU A 122 -0.49 -0.42 21.73
C LEU A 122 -0.70 0.38 23.03
N PHE A 123 -1.87 0.99 23.21
CA PHE A 123 -2.15 1.85 24.36
C PHE A 123 -2.85 1.14 25.52
N TRP A 124 -3.29 -0.12 25.34
CA TRP A 124 -3.98 -0.89 26.38
C TRP A 124 -3.17 -1.04 27.68
N PRO A 125 -1.87 -1.39 27.66
CA PRO A 125 -1.07 -1.53 28.89
C PRO A 125 -0.90 -0.19 29.62
N LEU A 126 -0.67 0.89 28.86
CA LEU A 126 -0.56 2.25 29.39
C LEU A 126 -1.87 2.72 30.05
N ALA A 127 -3.02 2.38 29.46
CA ALA A 127 -4.33 2.69 30.02
C ALA A 127 -4.64 1.92 31.33
N GLN A 128 -3.97 0.79 31.57
CA GLN A 128 -4.07 0.02 32.81
C GLN A 128 -3.16 0.56 33.93
N GLY A 129 -2.36 1.60 33.65
CA GLY A 129 -1.41 2.16 34.61
C GLY A 129 -0.17 1.31 34.82
N ILE A 130 0.15 0.42 33.89
CA ILE A 130 1.39 -0.36 33.88
C ILE A 130 2.52 0.57 33.45
N ASP A 131 3.63 0.58 34.21
CA ASP A 131 4.81 1.35 33.83
C ASP A 131 5.36 0.84 32.49
N PRO A 132 5.73 1.74 31.55
CA PRO A 132 6.16 1.35 30.20
C PRO A 132 7.35 0.36 30.17
N ASP A 133 8.17 0.37 31.21
CA ASP A 133 9.36 -0.48 31.34
C ASP A 133 8.99 -1.93 31.72
N ASP A 134 7.80 -2.16 32.28
CA ASP A 134 7.29 -3.49 32.66
C ASP A 134 6.44 -4.14 31.56
N VAL A 135 6.20 -3.42 30.46
CA VAL A 135 5.40 -3.93 29.34
C VAL A 135 6.28 -4.79 28.43
N ASP A 136 5.86 -6.03 28.20
CA ASP A 136 6.46 -6.87 27.16
C ASP A 136 6.03 -6.40 25.77
N TRP A 137 6.74 -5.42 25.24
CA TRP A 137 6.53 -4.87 23.89
C TRP A 137 6.81 -5.89 22.79
N THR A 138 7.66 -6.89 23.05
CA THR A 138 7.95 -7.97 22.09
C THR A 138 6.79 -8.96 21.98
N GLY A 139 6.13 -9.25 23.10
CA GLY A 139 4.94 -10.10 23.15
C GLY A 139 3.66 -9.43 22.64
N ASN A 140 3.54 -8.10 22.74
CA ASN A 140 2.30 -7.38 22.41
C ASN A 140 1.99 -7.34 20.88
N LEU A 141 2.98 -7.52 19.99
CA LEU A 141 2.79 -7.71 18.53
C LEU A 141 1.81 -6.73 17.83
N PHE A 142 1.55 -5.57 18.42
CA PHE A 142 0.49 -4.64 18.00
C PHE A 142 0.63 -4.20 16.53
N TRP A 143 1.87 -4.09 16.04
CA TRP A 143 2.21 -3.71 14.67
C TRP A 143 1.73 -4.73 13.62
N MET A 144 1.50 -5.99 14.02
CA MET A 144 0.96 -7.03 13.14
C MET A 144 -0.45 -6.70 12.65
N ALA A 145 -1.22 -5.91 13.42
CA ALA A 145 -2.54 -5.47 12.98
C ALA A 145 -2.46 -4.71 11.66
N TRP A 146 -1.45 -3.85 11.46
CA TRP A 146 -1.26 -3.10 10.22
C TRP A 146 -0.82 -3.99 9.05
N VAL A 147 0.07 -4.95 9.30
CA VAL A 147 0.50 -5.91 8.27
C VAL A 147 -0.68 -6.76 7.80
N VAL A 148 -1.48 -7.28 8.74
CA VAL A 148 -2.70 -8.04 8.42
C VAL A 148 -3.71 -7.17 7.67
N GLY A 149 -3.90 -5.91 8.08
CA GLY A 149 -4.76 -4.95 7.38
C GLY A 149 -4.35 -4.74 5.92
N GLY A 150 -3.05 -4.55 5.66
CA GLY A 150 -2.51 -4.40 4.31
C GLY A 150 -2.71 -5.65 3.44
N LEU A 151 -2.47 -6.84 3.99
CA LEU A 151 -2.72 -8.11 3.30
C LEU A 151 -4.20 -8.30 2.96
N CYS A 152 -5.09 -8.03 3.92
CA CYS A 152 -6.55 -8.09 3.70
C CYS A 152 -7.01 -7.09 2.63
N CYS A 153 -6.49 -5.87 2.63
CA CYS A 153 -6.78 -4.90 1.56
C CYS A 153 -6.34 -5.44 0.18
N GLY A 154 -5.16 -6.05 0.07
CA GLY A 154 -4.70 -6.70 -1.16
C GLY A 154 -5.61 -7.84 -1.62
N ILE A 155 -6.06 -8.70 -0.70
CA ILE A 155 -7.01 -9.79 -1.00
C ILE A 155 -8.33 -9.22 -1.53
N VAL A 156 -8.85 -8.17 -0.91
CA VAL A 156 -10.10 -7.53 -1.36
C VAL A 156 -9.96 -6.94 -2.76
N ALA A 157 -8.85 -6.28 -3.07
CA ALA A 157 -8.61 -5.77 -4.43
C ALA A 157 -8.66 -6.90 -5.47
N LEU A 158 -8.08 -8.06 -5.17
CA LEU A 158 -8.16 -9.23 -6.05
C LEU A 158 -9.58 -9.78 -6.14
N ALA A 159 -10.30 -9.86 -5.01
CA ALA A 159 -11.67 -10.38 -4.96
C ALA A 159 -12.65 -9.48 -5.74
N VAL A 160 -12.56 -8.16 -5.59
CA VAL A 160 -13.39 -7.20 -6.34
C VAL A 160 -13.15 -7.34 -7.84
N ASN A 161 -11.89 -7.48 -8.26
CA ASN A 161 -11.57 -7.68 -9.66
C ASN A 161 -12.06 -9.02 -10.22
N ALA A 162 -12.06 -10.08 -9.39
CA ALA A 162 -12.46 -11.42 -9.80
C ALA A 162 -13.99 -11.64 -9.81
N PHE A 163 -14.72 -11.05 -8.87
CA PHE A 163 -16.13 -11.37 -8.62
C PHE A 163 -17.12 -10.27 -8.99
N VAL A 164 -16.69 -9.02 -9.19
CA VAL A 164 -17.61 -7.97 -9.67
C VAL A 164 -17.79 -8.13 -11.18
N GLU A 165 -19.01 -8.46 -11.58
CA GLU A 165 -19.39 -8.67 -12.98
C GLU A 165 -19.31 -7.38 -13.81
N ASP A 166 -18.97 -7.56 -15.09
CA ASP A 166 -18.90 -6.51 -16.11
C ASP A 166 -20.27 -6.39 -16.82
N GLU A 167 -21.32 -5.97 -16.10
CA GLU A 167 -22.67 -5.75 -16.67
C GLU A 167 -22.77 -4.49 -17.54
#